data_AF-A0A7G1I693-F1
#
_entry.id   AF-A0A7G1I693-F1
#
_cell.length_a   1.000
_cell.length_b   1.000
_cell.length_c   1.000
_cell.angle_alpha   90.00
_cell.angle_beta   90.00
_cell.angle_gamma   90.00
#
_symmetry.space_group_name_H-M   'P 1'
#
loop_
_entity.id
_entity.type
_entity.pdbx_description
1 polymer ?
#
loop_
_entity_poly.entity_id
_entity_poly.type
_entity_poly.pdbx_seq_one_letter_code
_entity_poly.pdbx_strand_id
1 'polypeptide(L)'
;MTLTREHPDPAREKERTPLAYELAMKLEAMATAAHVLTNQADELKDELDSIARQWRELSSTWTGVAASAYQPPWQEWYSGAATAAAILEEHSQLLMRSVDLMLDHENTAAKAFEALYRKGPAV
;
A
#
# COMPACT_ATOMS: atom_id res chain seq x y z
N MET A 1 40.32 11.23 -31.54
CA MET A 1 39.61 10.15 -30.83
C MET A 1 38.12 10.39 -31.00
N THR A 2 37.53 9.82 -32.04
CA THR A 2 36.11 9.96 -32.40
C THR A 2 35.29 9.04 -31.50
N LEU A 3 34.42 9.63 -30.69
CA LEU A 3 33.42 8.90 -29.92
C LEU A 3 32.38 8.36 -30.91
N THR A 4 32.38 7.05 -31.13
CA THR A 4 31.36 6.35 -31.92
C THR A 4 30.01 6.61 -31.26
N ARG A 5 29.15 7.39 -31.94
CA ARG A 5 27.80 7.75 -31.51
C ARG A 5 26.92 6.51 -31.68
N GLU A 6 26.68 5.78 -30.60
CA GLU A 6 25.69 4.68 -30.57
C GLU A 6 24.31 5.26 -30.96
N HIS A 7 23.85 4.91 -32.15
CA HIS A 7 22.50 5.22 -32.61
C HIS A 7 21.53 4.32 -31.81
N PRO A 8 20.51 4.87 -31.12
CA PRO A 8 19.57 4.05 -30.37
C PRO A 8 18.85 3.10 -31.34
N ASP A 9 18.91 1.80 -31.03
CA ASP A 9 18.29 0.75 -31.83
C ASP A 9 16.75 0.92 -31.82
N PRO A 10 16.09 1.12 -32.98
CA PRO A 10 14.65 1.32 -33.07
C PRO A 10 13.84 0.11 -32.55
N ALA A 11 14.43 -1.07 -32.44
CA ALA A 11 13.80 -2.23 -31.80
C ALA A 11 13.62 -2.03 -30.27
N ARG A 12 14.61 -1.42 -29.60
CA ARG A 12 14.55 -1.13 -28.15
C ARG A 12 13.51 -0.06 -27.80
N GLU A 13 13.18 0.83 -28.73
CA GLU A 13 12.19 1.89 -28.53
C GLU A 13 10.75 1.37 -28.70
N LYS A 14 10.55 0.40 -29.61
CA LYS A 14 9.26 -0.29 -29.80
C LYS A 14 8.84 -1.17 -28.61
N GLU A 15 9.80 -1.74 -27.87
CA GLU A 15 9.53 -2.58 -26.69
C GLU A 15 9.36 -1.76 -25.41
N ARG A 16 9.83 -0.51 -25.39
CA ARG A 16 9.81 0.37 -24.21
C ARG A 16 8.44 0.90 -23.86
N THR A 17 7.63 1.25 -24.86
CA THR A 17 6.27 1.75 -24.68
C THR A 17 5.29 0.72 -24.09
N PRO A 18 5.25 -0.55 -24.54
CA PRO A 18 4.41 -1.55 -23.89
C PRO A 18 4.87 -1.89 -22.47
N LEU A 19 6.19 -1.88 -22.20
CA LEU A 19 6.71 -2.15 -20.86
C LEU A 19 6.38 -1.04 -19.85
N ALA A 20 6.45 0.23 -20.27
CA ALA A 20 6.05 1.38 -19.46
C ALA A 20 4.54 1.37 -19.17
N TYR A 21 3.73 0.99 -20.16
CA TYR A 21 2.29 0.83 -19.99
C TYR A 21 1.95 -0.31 -19.01
N GLU A 22 2.61 -1.46 -19.12
CA GLU A 22 2.42 -2.57 -18.18
C GLU A 22 2.79 -2.19 -16.74
N LEU A 23 3.89 -1.45 -16.56
CA LEU A 23 4.31 -0.97 -15.25
C LEU A 23 3.30 0.01 -14.64
N ALA A 24 2.79 0.96 -15.43
CA ALA A 24 1.76 1.90 -14.99
C ALA A 24 0.49 1.18 -14.53
N MET A 25 0.02 0.20 -15.31
CA MET A 25 -1.15 -0.61 -14.95
C MET A 25 -0.94 -1.40 -13.65
N LYS A 26 0.26 -1.95 -13.44
CA LYS A 26 0.59 -2.67 -12.19
C LYS A 26 0.63 -1.73 -10.99
N LEU A 27 1.17 -0.52 -11.15
CA LEU A 27 1.20 0.49 -10.10
C LEU A 27 -0.20 0.98 -9.73
N GLU A 28 -1.07 1.19 -10.71
CA GLU A 28 -2.47 1.57 -10.47
C GLU A 28 -3.25 0.46 -9.74
N ALA A 29 -3.04 -0.80 -10.13
CA ALA A 29 -3.62 -1.95 -9.43
C ALA A 29 -3.11 -2.06 -7.98
N MET A 30 -1.82 -1.84 -7.75
CA MET A 30 -1.23 -1.80 -6.42
C MET A 30 -1.77 -0.63 -5.59
N ALA A 31 -1.93 0.56 -6.18
CA ALA A 31 -2.54 1.73 -5.52
C ALA A 31 -3.95 1.40 -5.04
N THR A 32 -4.75 0.82 -5.93
CA THR A 32 -6.13 0.42 -5.63
C THR A 32 -6.17 -0.60 -4.49
N ALA A 33 -5.31 -1.64 -4.56
CA ALA A 33 -5.23 -2.65 -3.51
C ALA A 33 -4.79 -2.05 -2.16
N ALA A 34 -3.82 -1.14 -2.16
CA ALA A 34 -3.34 -0.46 -0.96
C ALA A 34 -4.43 0.41 -0.31
N HIS A 35 -5.20 1.13 -1.12
CA HIS A 35 -6.35 1.90 -0.65
C HIS A 35 -7.43 1.00 -0.04
N VAL A 36 -7.77 -0.11 -0.69
CA VAL A 36 -8.75 -1.07 -0.16
C VAL A 36 -8.27 -1.66 1.17
N LEU A 37 -7.00 -2.05 1.26
CA LEU A 37 -6.42 -2.59 2.49
C LEU A 37 -6.40 -1.56 3.63
N THR A 38 -6.16 -0.28 3.32
CA THR A 38 -6.18 0.79 4.32
C THR A 38 -7.57 1.00 4.86
N ASN A 39 -8.57 1.11 3.99
CA ASN A 39 -9.97 1.26 4.41
C ASN A 39 -10.43 0.05 5.25
N GLN A 40 -10.06 -1.17 4.84
CA GLN A 40 -10.40 -2.39 5.59
C GLN A 40 -9.70 -2.45 6.95
N ALA A 41 -8.48 -1.92 7.08
CA ALA A 41 -7.79 -1.84 8.35
C ALA A 41 -8.49 -0.85 9.31
N ASP A 42 -8.93 0.30 8.80
CA ASP A 42 -9.69 1.29 9.56
C ASP A 42 -11.05 0.72 10.00
N GLU A 43 -11.79 0.08 9.09
CA GLU A 43 -13.06 -0.58 9.40
C GLU A 43 -12.89 -1.67 10.46
N LEU A 44 -11.86 -2.51 10.35
CA LEU A 44 -11.57 -3.55 11.34
C LEU A 44 -11.30 -2.95 12.73
N LYS A 45 -10.57 -1.83 12.80
CA LYS A 45 -10.27 -1.13 14.05
C LYS A 45 -11.55 -0.59 14.70
N ASP A 46 -12.41 0.05 13.92
CA ASP A 46 -13.70 0.55 14.38
C ASP A 46 -14.62 -0.57 14.90
N GLU A 47 -14.63 -1.71 14.20
CA GLU A 47 -15.38 -2.90 14.63
C GLU A 47 -14.83 -3.45 15.95
N LEU A 48 -13.51 -3.54 16.11
CA LEU A 48 -12.89 -4.01 17.37
C LEU A 48 -13.21 -3.07 18.54
N ASP A 49 -13.17 -1.76 18.33
CA ASP A 49 -13.57 -0.78 19.35
C ASP A 49 -15.05 -0.89 19.70
N SER A 50 -15.91 -1.18 18.72
CA SER A 50 -17.32 -1.46 18.94
C SER A 50 -17.53 -2.72 19.78
N ILE A 51 -16.87 -3.83 19.43
CA ILE A 51 -16.95 -5.09 20.17
C ILE A 51 -16.41 -4.90 21.59
N ALA A 52 -15.34 -4.13 21.80
CA ALA A 52 -14.82 -3.83 23.12
C ALA A 52 -15.79 -3.05 24.01
N ARG A 53 -16.52 -2.09 23.43
CA ARG A 53 -17.59 -1.37 24.15
C ARG A 53 -18.73 -2.29 24.53
N GLN A 54 -19.22 -3.08 23.57
CA GLN A 54 -20.32 -4.05 23.81
C GLN A 54 -19.93 -5.09 24.86
N TRP A 55 -18.68 -5.59 24.81
CA TRP A 55 -18.17 -6.50 25.82
C TRP A 55 -18.16 -5.86 27.20
N ARG A 56 -17.70 -4.61 27.32
CA ARG A 56 -17.66 -3.89 28.59
C ARG A 56 -19.05 -3.70 29.17
N GLU A 57 -20.03 -3.38 28.33
CA GLU A 57 -21.43 -3.27 28.75
C GLU A 57 -21.98 -4.62 29.23
N LEU A 58 -21.79 -5.68 28.44
CA LEU A 58 -22.25 -7.03 28.77
C LEU A 58 -21.62 -7.56 30.07
N SER A 59 -20.29 -7.43 30.19
CA SER A 59 -19.53 -7.93 31.33
C SER A 59 -19.66 -7.08 32.60
N SER A 60 -20.19 -5.85 32.50
CA SER A 60 -20.35 -4.95 33.65
C SER A 60 -21.21 -5.53 34.78
N THR A 61 -22.12 -6.45 34.45
CA THR A 61 -23.00 -7.11 35.41
C THR A 61 -22.48 -8.46 35.88
N TRP A 62 -21.39 -8.95 35.29
CA TRP A 62 -20.86 -10.26 35.60
C TRP A 62 -20.03 -10.19 36.89
N THR A 63 -20.39 -11.03 37.85
CA THR A 63 -19.65 -11.18 39.11
C THR A 63 -19.34 -12.66 39.37
N GLY A 64 -18.27 -12.94 40.10
CA GLY A 64 -17.89 -14.30 40.47
C GLY A 64 -17.47 -15.14 39.26
N VAL A 65 -18.01 -16.36 39.15
CA VAL A 65 -17.56 -17.39 38.19
C VAL A 65 -17.60 -16.91 36.73
N ALA A 66 -18.64 -16.16 36.35
CA ALA A 66 -18.77 -15.63 34.98
C ALA A 66 -17.66 -14.63 34.63
N ALA A 67 -17.34 -13.71 35.55
CA ALA A 67 -16.25 -12.76 35.35
C ALA A 67 -14.90 -13.48 35.22
N SER A 68 -14.62 -14.44 36.10
CA SER A 68 -13.35 -15.19 36.07
C SER A 68 -13.21 -16.15 34.88
N ALA A 69 -14.31 -16.69 34.35
CA ALA A 69 -14.27 -17.65 33.26
C ALA A 69 -14.02 -16.98 31.90
N TYR A 70 -14.59 -15.79 31.69
CA TYR A 70 -14.62 -15.15 30.39
C TYR A 70 -13.63 -13.99 30.22
N GLN A 71 -13.17 -13.38 31.32
CA GLN A 71 -12.20 -12.27 31.25
C GLN A 71 -10.87 -12.70 30.61
N PRO A 72 -10.22 -13.83 30.99
CA PRO A 72 -8.96 -14.22 30.36
C PRO A 72 -9.03 -14.49 28.85
N PRO A 73 -9.94 -15.34 28.33
CA PRO A 73 -10.01 -15.62 26.89
C PRO A 73 -10.43 -14.38 26.08
N TRP A 74 -11.26 -13.49 26.65
CA TRP A 74 -11.58 -12.22 26.02
C TRP A 74 -10.34 -11.33 25.85
N GLN A 75 -9.52 -11.19 26.91
CA GLN A 75 -8.30 -10.37 26.86
C GLN A 75 -7.31 -10.90 25.82
N GLU A 76 -7.12 -12.22 25.76
CA GLU A 76 -6.26 -12.85 24.75
C GLU A 76 -6.77 -12.60 23.33
N TRP A 77 -8.07 -12.83 23.08
CA TRP A 77 -8.68 -12.59 21.78
C TRP A 77 -8.57 -11.11 21.37
N TYR A 78 -8.94 -10.19 22.26
CA TYR A 78 -8.93 -8.76 21.96
C TYR A 78 -7.51 -8.25 21.69
N SER A 79 -6.53 -8.67 22.50
CA SER A 79 -5.12 -8.33 22.29
C SER A 79 -4.59 -8.84 20.96
N GLY A 80 -4.93 -10.08 20.59
CA GLY A 80 -4.53 -10.67 19.31
C GLY A 80 -5.15 -9.94 18.13
N ALA A 81 -6.45 -9.67 18.20
CA ALA A 81 -7.17 -8.96 17.15
C ALA A 81 -6.68 -7.52 16.96
N ALA A 82 -6.45 -6.79 18.07
CA ALA A 82 -5.88 -5.45 18.03
C ALA A 82 -4.46 -5.43 17.42
N THR A 83 -3.64 -6.44 17.72
CA THR A 83 -2.31 -6.59 17.12
C THR A 83 -2.40 -6.82 15.61
N ALA A 84 -3.31 -7.69 15.16
CA ALA A 84 -3.52 -7.96 13.74
C ALA A 84 -4.00 -6.70 12.99
N ALA A 85 -4.94 -5.94 13.56
CA ALA A 85 -5.41 -4.69 12.99
C ALA A 85 -4.29 -3.65 12.87
N ALA A 86 -3.45 -3.50 13.91
CA ALA A 86 -2.32 -2.58 13.90
C ALA A 86 -1.28 -2.94 12.82
N ILE A 87 -0.96 -4.23 12.66
CA ILE A 87 -0.04 -4.69 11.60
C ILE A 87 -0.63 -4.42 10.22
N LEU A 88 -1.93 -4.67 10.03
CA LEU A 88 -2.60 -4.42 8.76
C LEU A 88 -2.62 -2.92 8.41
N GLU A 89 -2.89 -2.06 9.39
CA GLU A 89 -2.84 -0.59 9.26
C GLU A 89 -1.42 -0.12 8.89
N GLU A 90 -0.39 -0.59 9.59
CA GLU A 90 1.00 -0.20 9.30
C GLU A 90 1.43 -0.63 7.89
N HIS A 91 1.13 -1.87 7.50
CA HIS A 91 1.53 -2.43 6.22
C HIS A 91 0.76 -1.81 5.05
N SER A 92 -0.52 -1.51 5.21
CA SER A 92 -1.33 -0.85 4.18
C SER A 92 -0.81 0.57 3.92
N GLN A 93 -0.49 1.33 4.98
CA GLN A 93 0.13 2.65 4.85
C GLN A 93 1.52 2.59 4.22
N LEU A 94 2.33 1.57 4.57
CA LEU A 94 3.63 1.38 3.94
C LEU A 94 3.49 1.10 2.44
N LEU A 95 2.53 0.27 2.05
CA LEU A 95 2.24 -0.05 0.66
C LEU A 95 1.79 1.20 -0.11
N MET A 96 0.89 2.00 0.46
CA MET A 96 0.46 3.27 -0.15
C MET A 96 1.66 4.21 -0.40
N ARG A 97 2.49 4.43 0.62
CA ARG A 97 3.71 5.26 0.48
C ARG A 97 4.66 4.72 -0.58
N SER A 98 4.81 3.40 -0.65
CA SER A 98 5.66 2.76 -1.66
C SER A 98 5.13 3.00 -3.07
N VAL A 99 3.82 2.89 -3.27
CA VAL A 99 3.19 3.13 -4.57
C VAL A 99 3.34 4.59 -4.99
N ASP A 100 3.13 5.54 -4.08
CA ASP A 100 3.30 6.97 -4.34
C ASP A 100 4.73 7.30 -4.79
N LEU A 101 5.73 6.73 -4.10
CA LEU A 101 7.15 6.90 -4.45
C LEU A 101 7.48 6.33 -5.84
N MET A 102 6.90 5.18 -6.19
CA MET A 102 7.11 4.58 -7.52
C MET A 102 6.43 5.39 -8.62
N LEU A 103 5.22 5.90 -8.40
CA LEU A 103 4.52 6.77 -9.35
C LEU A 103 5.29 8.07 -9.58
N ASP A 104 5.83 8.68 -8.53
CA ASP A 104 6.66 9.88 -8.66
C ASP A 104 7.98 9.60 -9.40
N HIS A 105 8.60 8.45 -9.14
CA HIS A 105 9.80 8.00 -9.85
C HIS A 105 9.54 7.85 -11.35
N GLU A 106 8.47 7.14 -11.74
CA GLU A 106 8.10 6.94 -13.14
C GLU A 106 7.77 8.26 -13.85
N ASN A 107 7.05 9.16 -13.18
CA ASN A 107 6.72 10.48 -13.72
C ASN A 107 7.98 11.33 -13.92
N THR A 108 8.92 11.29 -12.99
CA THR A 108 10.20 11.99 -13.09
C THR A 108 11.06 11.42 -14.22
N ALA A 109 11.14 10.08 -14.34
CA ALA A 109 11.85 9.42 -15.42
C ALA A 109 11.26 9.79 -16.79
N ALA A 110 9.94 9.74 -16.94
CA ALA A 110 9.26 10.13 -18.17
C ALA A 110 9.57 11.58 -18.58
N LYS A 111 9.49 12.53 -17.65
CA LYS A 111 9.87 13.94 -17.90
C LYS A 111 11.32 14.11 -18.31
N ALA A 112 12.24 13.36 -17.70
CA ALA A 112 13.66 13.40 -18.04
C ALA A 112 13.91 12.87 -19.46
N PHE A 113 13.26 11.76 -19.85
CA PHE A 113 13.32 11.23 -21.21
C PHE A 113 12.77 12.22 -22.24
N GLU A 114 11.60 12.81 -21.98
CA GLU A 114 11.01 13.86 -22.83
C GLU A 114 11.93 15.07 -23.00
N ALA A 115 12.59 15.51 -21.92
CA ALA A 115 13.54 16.62 -21.96
C ALA A 115 14.79 16.28 -22.79
N LEU A 116 15.26 15.04 -22.76
CA LEU A 116 16.37 14.56 -23.59
C LEU A 116 15.97 14.50 -25.07
N TYR A 117 14.76 14.02 -25.38
CA TYR A 117 14.25 13.94 -26.76
C TYR A 117 14.02 15.33 -27.36
N ARG A 118 13.49 16.27 -26.57
CA ARG A 118 13.32 17.68 -26.95
C ARG A 118 14.66 18.38 -27.21
N LYS A 119 15.74 17.93 -26.57
CA LYS A 119 17.11 18.42 -26.78
C LYS A 119 17.87 17.69 -27.90
N GLY A 120 17.22 16.83 -28.68
CA GLY A 120 17.76 16.29 -29.94
C GLY A 120 18.23 17.42 -30.87
N PRO A 121 19.28 17.22 -31.70
CA PRO A 121 20.17 18.29 -32.12
C PRO A 121 19.49 19.26 -33.10
N ALA A 122 19.74 20.56 -32.91
CA ALA A 122 19.76 21.51 -34.02
C ALA A 122 21.02 21.21 -34.86
N VAL A 123 20.80 20.51 -35.99
CA VAL A 123 21.72 20.28 -37.12
C VAL A 123 23.07 19.63 -36.79
#